data_AF-A0A0H4WUJ8-F1
#
_entry.id   AF-A0A0H4WUJ8-F1
#
_cell.length_a   1.000
_cell.length_b   1.000
_cell.length_c   1.000
_cell.angle_alpha   90.00
_cell.angle_beta   90.00
_cell.angle_gamma   90.00
#
_symmetry.space_group_name_H-M   'P 1'
#
loop_
_entity.id
_entity.type
_entity.pdbx_description
1 polymer ?
#
loop_
_entity_poly.entity_id
_entity_poly.type
_entity_poly.pdbx_seq_one_letter_code
_entity_poly.pdbx_strand_id
1 'polypeptide(L)' 'MKRSKPQQDLRFDLPAVGPRTLDVMQEVGARVLALEVGRTVLLDAPALFAGAEAAGITIVGVP' A
#
# COMPACT_ATOMS: atom_id res chain seq x y z
N MET A 1 -4.86 -7.24 6.02
CA MET A 1 -5.56 -7.13 4.71
C MET A 1 -6.48 -5.93 4.76
N LYS A 2 -6.25 -4.90 3.95
CA LYS A 2 -7.20 -3.80 3.75
C LYS A 2 -7.99 -4.11 2.49
N ARG A 3 -9.29 -4.36 2.63
CA ARG A 3 -10.20 -4.70 1.53
C ARG A 3 -11.31 -3.66 1.47
N SER A 4 -11.65 -3.21 0.28
CA SER A 4 -12.81 -2.34 0.07
C SER A 4 -14.11 -3.10 0.36
N LYS A 5 -15.06 -2.43 1.03
CA LYS A 5 -16.39 -2.99 1.31
C LYS A 5 -17.26 -2.93 0.04
N PRO A 6 -18.18 -3.90 -0.18
CA PRO A 6 -18.98 -3.99 -1.41
C PRO A 6 -19.93 -2.80 -1.66
N GLN A 7 -20.18 -1.92 -0.67
CA GLN A 7 -20.99 -0.70 -0.81
C GLN A 7 -20.19 0.60 -0.98
N GLN A 8 -18.85 0.56 -1.05
CA GLN A 8 -18.06 1.80 -1.16
C GLN A 8 -18.10 2.37 -2.59
N ASP A 9 -18.59 3.60 -2.74
CA ASP A 9 -18.59 4.37 -3.99
C ASP A 9 -17.14 4.59 -4.45
N LEU A 10 -16.79 3.96 -5.57
CA LEU A 10 -15.43 3.90 -6.13
C LEU A 10 -14.89 5.28 -6.56
N ARG A 11 -15.71 6.34 -6.55
CA ARG A 11 -15.28 7.70 -6.89
C ARG A 11 -14.61 8.44 -5.72
N PHE A 12 -14.80 7.97 -4.49
CA PHE A 12 -14.39 8.71 -3.29
C PHE A 12 -13.43 7.98 -2.33
N ASP A 13 -13.10 6.69 -2.58
CA ASP A 13 -12.39 5.87 -1.58
C ASP A 13 -11.42 4.85 -2.19
N LEU A 14 -10.63 5.24 -3.20
CA LEU A 14 -9.50 4.41 -3.66
C LEU A 14 -8.47 4.33 -2.52
N PRO A 15 -8.12 3.13 -2.01
CA PRO A 15 -7.08 3.00 -1.01
C PRO A 15 -5.78 3.64 -1.49
N ALA A 16 -5.32 4.64 -0.75
CA ALA A 16 -4.05 5.32 -1.01
C ALA A 16 -2.96 4.72 -0.13
N VAL A 17 -1.81 4.41 -0.74
CA VAL A 17 -0.63 3.88 -0.07
C VAL A 17 0.55 4.77 -0.36
N GLY A 18 1.26 5.20 0.67
CA GLY A 18 2.42 6.08 0.55
C GLY A 18 3.51 5.73 1.58
N PRO A 19 4.60 6.50 1.63
CA PRO A 19 5.75 6.21 2.48
C PRO A 19 5.39 6.01 3.96
N ARG A 20 4.43 6.79 4.48
CA ARG A 20 3.93 6.64 5.86
C ARG A 20 3.36 5.25 6.18
N THR A 21 2.85 4.55 5.17
CA THR A 21 2.39 3.15 5.34
C THR A 21 3.56 2.23 5.69
N LEU A 22 4.74 2.49 5.13
CA LEU A 22 5.95 1.71 5.41
C LEU A 22 6.47 1.95 6.82
N ASP A 23 6.37 3.18 7.35
CA ASP A 23 6.75 3.49 8.74
C ASP A 23 5.97 2.61 9.73
N VAL A 24 4.64 2.57 9.56
CA VAL A 24 3.76 1.73 10.39
C VAL A 24 4.07 0.24 10.20
N MET A 25 4.37 -0.18 8.96
CA MET A 25 4.75 -1.56 8.69
C MET A 25 6.06 -1.96 9.39
N GLN A 26 7.02 -1.04 9.48
CA GLN A 26 8.28 -1.27 10.20
C GLN A 26 8.04 -1.41 11.70
N GLU A 27 7.22 -0.53 12.30
CA GLU A 27 6.88 -0.58 13.73
C GLU A 27 6.28 -1.92 14.14
N VAL A 28 5.44 -2.51 13.29
CA VAL A 28 4.77 -3.79 13.56
C VAL A 28 5.53 -5.00 13.02
N GLY A 29 6.71 -4.81 12.41
CA GLY A 29 7.53 -5.88 11.85
C GLY A 29 6.94 -6.56 10.60
N ALA A 30 6.03 -5.91 9.89
CA ALA A 30 5.50 -6.42 8.64
C ALA A 30 6.56 -6.42 7.53
N ARG A 31 6.49 -7.39 6.63
CA ARG A 31 7.49 -7.61 5.56
C ARG A 31 6.90 -7.61 4.15
N VAL A 32 5.58 -7.72 4.01
CA VAL A 32 4.93 -7.80 2.69
C VAL A 32 3.73 -6.85 2.65
N LEU A 33 3.68 -6.01 1.62
CA LEU A 33 2.58 -5.12 1.29
C LEU A 33 1.90 -5.60 0.00
N ALA A 34 0.69 -6.15 0.12
CA ALA A 34 -0.10 -6.59 -1.03
C ALA A 34 -1.11 -5.52 -1.45
N LEU A 35 -1.10 -5.12 -2.72
CA LEU A 35 -1.90 -4.03 -3.27
C LEU A 35 -2.79 -4.55 -4.42
N GLU A 36 -4.09 -4.20 -4.41
CA GLU A 36 -4.99 -4.53 -5.52
C GLU A 36 -4.66 -3.68 -6.75
N VAL A 37 -4.34 -4.34 -7.88
CA VAL A 37 -3.99 -3.68 -9.13
C VAL A 37 -5.21 -2.93 -9.69
N GLY A 38 -5.00 -1.67 -10.10
CA GLY A 38 -6.06 -0.82 -10.66
C GLY A 38 -7.07 -0.29 -9.63
N ARG A 39 -6.91 -0.64 -8.35
CA ARG A 39 -7.79 -0.21 -7.25
C ARG A 39 -7.05 0.51 -6.12
N THR A 40 -5.74 0.68 -6.23
CA THR A 40 -4.91 1.36 -5.22
C THR A 40 -4.19 2.55 -5.84
N VAL A 41 -4.24 3.70 -5.18
CA VAL A 41 -3.45 4.88 -5.56
C VAL A 41 -2.13 4.88 -4.81
N LEU A 42 -1.02 4.96 -5.53
CA LEU A 42 0.31 5.10 -4.93
C LEU A 42 0.63 6.59 -4.78
N LEU A 43 0.84 7.03 -3.54
CA LEU A 43 1.29 8.38 -3.22
C LEU A 43 2.82 8.38 -3.21
N ASP A 44 3.42 9.27 -4.00
CA ASP A 44 4.88 9.38 -4.13
C ASP A 44 5.54 8.01 -4.35
N ALA A 45 5.17 7.37 -5.47
CA ALA A 45 5.64 6.03 -5.80
C ALA A 45 7.19 5.90 -5.75
N PRO A 46 8.00 6.87 -6.22
CA PRO A 46 9.45 6.81 -6.06
C PRO A 46 9.89 6.69 -4.60
N ALA A 47 9.37 7.54 -3.70
CA ALA A 47 9.71 7.48 -2.28
C ALA A 47 9.19 6.20 -1.61
N LEU A 48 8.01 5.72 -2.01
CA LEU A 48 7.45 4.46 -1.53
C LEU A 48 8.35 3.27 -1.90
N PHE A 49 8.78 3.15 -3.15
CA PHE A 49 9.63 2.02 -3.57
C PHE A 49 11.02 2.08 -2.91
N ALA A 50 11.64 3.26 -2.86
CA ALA A 50 12.92 3.43 -2.19
C ALA A 50 12.84 3.13 -0.67
N GLY A 51 11.78 3.60 -0.01
CA GLY A 51 11.53 3.30 1.40
C GLY A 51 11.26 1.82 1.65
N ALA A 52 10.54 1.15 0.75
CA ALA A 52 10.24 -0.27 0.87
C ALA A 52 11.51 -1.11 0.73
N GLU A 53 12.38 -0.77 -0.22
CA GLU A 53 13.69 -1.41 -0.40
C GLU A 53 14.57 -1.23 0.84
N ALA A 54 14.69 0.01 1.35
CA ALA A 54 15.47 0.31 2.55
C ALA A 54 14.94 -0.41 3.81
N ALA A 55 13.62 -0.56 3.92
CA ALA A 55 12.96 -1.23 5.04
C ALA A 55 12.92 -2.77 4.90
N GLY A 56 13.35 -3.33 3.77
CA GLY A 56 13.23 -4.77 3.49
C GLY A 56 11.77 -5.24 3.38
N ILE A 57 10.88 -4.36 2.90
CA ILE A 57 9.45 -4.63 2.68
C ILE A 57 9.23 -4.95 1.20
N THR A 58 8.66 -6.12 0.92
CA THR A 58 8.28 -6.53 -0.43
C THR A 58 6.89 -5.98 -0.78
N ILE A 59 6.77 -5.25 -1.88
CA ILE A 59 5.48 -4.81 -2.42
C ILE A 59 5.05 -5.78 -3.53
N VAL A 60 3.82 -6.29 -3.45
CA VAL A 60 3.25 -7.19 -4.45
C VAL A 60 1.90 -6.70 -4.96
N GLY A 61 1.70 -6.74 -6.28
CA GLY A 61 0.40 -6.50 -6.89
C GLY A 61 -0.43 -7.79 -6.89
N VAL A 62 -1.66 -7.73 -6.41
CA VAL A 62 -2.63 -8.82 -6.45
C VAL A 62 -3.81 -8.46 -7.36
N PRO A 63 -4.37 -9.44 -8.11
CA PRO A 63 -5.53 -9.23 -8.97
C PRO A 63 -6.82 -8.93 -8.19
#